data_AF-A0A2D2M6D1-F1
#
_entry.id   AF-A0A2D2M6D1-F1
#
_cell.length_a   1.000
_cell.length_b   1.000
_cell.length_c   1.000
_cell.angle_alpha   90.00
_cell.angle_beta   90.00
_cell.angle_gamma   90.00
#
_symmetry.space_group_name_H-M   'P 1'
#
loop_
_entity.id
_entity.type
_entity.pdbx_description
1 polymer ?
#
loop_
_entity_poly.entity_id
_entity_poly.type
_entity_poly.pdbx_seq_one_letter_code
_entity_poly.pdbx_strand_id
1 'polypeptide(L)' 'MSRFIAVIHGWHVHSKGFNVHELNATSHEAADDEACLLAARRDAAFDRTAYVVVEVDDREHLPRRLTWRERLTGKIQ' A
#
# COMPACT_ATOMS: atom_id res chain seq x y z
N MET A 1 -16.99 3.00 -1.52
CA MET A 1 -16.35 2.39 -2.69
C MET A 1 -14.87 2.46 -2.40
N SER A 2 -14.16 1.33 -2.35
CA SER A 2 -12.76 1.32 -1.92
C SER A 2 -11.93 2.24 -2.81
N ARG A 3 -11.13 3.13 -2.20
CA ARG A 3 -10.12 3.92 -2.91
C ARG A 3 -8.75 3.31 -2.64
N PHE A 4 -7.87 3.33 -3.62
CA PHE A 4 -6.53 2.78 -3.49
C PHE A 4 -5.49 3.90 -3.50
N ILE A 5 -4.46 3.74 -2.68
CA ILE A 5 -3.35 4.68 -2.55
C ILE A 5 -2.05 3.91 -2.70
N ALA A 6 -1.15 4.36 -3.58
CA ALA A 6 0.22 3.89 -3.63
C ALA A 6 1.12 4.83 -2.80
N VAL A 7 1.86 4.25 -1.85
CA VAL A 7 2.93 4.93 -1.15
C VAL A 7 4.26 4.48 -1.74
N ILE A 8 4.96 5.39 -2.42
CA ILE A 8 6.24 5.10 -3.08
C ILE A 8 7.36 5.68 -2.25
N HIS A 9 8.16 4.81 -1.65
CA HIS A 9 9.38 5.15 -0.93
C HIS A 9 10.54 5.33 -1.89
N GLY A 10 11.31 6.38 -1.69
CA GLY A 10 12.57 6.64 -2.41
C GLY A 10 13.72 6.83 -1.42
N TRP A 11 14.86 6.23 -1.74
CA TRP A 11 16.12 6.38 -1.00
C TRP A 11 17.18 6.90 -1.95
N HIS A 12 17.50 8.18 -1.81
CA HIS A 12 18.53 8.83 -2.62
C HIS A 12 19.69 9.29 -1.75
N VAL A 13 20.76 8.48 -1.69
CA VAL A 13 22.07 8.70 -1.03
C VAL A 13 22.02 9.16 0.43
N HIS A 14 21.48 10.35 0.71
CA HIS A 14 21.33 10.95 2.03
C HIS A 14 19.88 11.30 2.41
N SER A 15 18.89 11.13 1.52
CA SER A 15 17.48 11.41 1.80
C SER A 15 16.65 10.13 1.78
N LYS A 16 15.71 10.06 2.73
CA LYS A 16 14.64 9.06 2.76
C LYS A 16 13.33 9.82 2.65
N GLY A 17 12.53 9.51 1.64
CA GLY A 17 11.26 10.17 1.41
C GLY A 17 10.21 9.18 0.94
N PHE A 18 8.97 9.65 0.89
CA PHE A 18 7.90 8.93 0.22
C PHE A 18 6.96 9.91 -0.48
N ASN A 19 6.29 9.43 -1.51
CA ASN A 19 5.20 10.13 -2.18
C ASN A 19 3.95 9.27 -2.12
N VAL A 20 2.81 9.94 -2.02
CA VAL A 20 1.50 9.30 -1.92
C VAL A 20 0.76 9.61 -3.20
N HIS A 21 0.31 8.58 -3.90
CA HIS A 21 -0.44 8.67 -5.13
C HIS A 21 -1.81 8.03 -4.94
N GLU A 22 -2.87 8.79 -5.19
CA GLU A 22 -4.20 8.23 -5.32
C GLU A 22 -4.31 7.49 -6.65
N LEU A 23 -4.84 6.27 -6.63
CA LEU A 23 -4.94 5.39 -7.79
C LEU A 23 -6.38 5.35 -8.29
N ASN A 24 -6.55 5.21 -9.60
CA ASN A 24 -7.87 5.06 -10.22
C ASN A 24 -8.29 3.58 -10.37
N ALA A 25 -7.62 2.67 -9.67
CA ALA A 25 -7.87 1.25 -9.72
C ALA A 25 -9.19 0.86 -9.03
N THR A 26 -9.86 -0.15 -9.57
CA THR A 26 -11.10 -0.73 -9.01
C THR A 26 -10.89 -2.08 -8.33
N SER A 27 -9.70 -2.64 -8.42
CA SER A 27 -9.28 -3.89 -7.77
C SER A 27 -7.88 -3.76 -7.19
N HIS A 28 -7.58 -4.57 -6.17
CA HIS A 28 -6.25 -4.58 -5.55
C HIS A 28 -5.15 -5.00 -6.54
N GLU A 29 -5.43 -5.92 -7.46
CA GLU A 29 -4.47 -6.36 -8.48
C GLU A 29 -4.13 -5.21 -9.45
N ALA A 30 -5.15 -4.50 -9.95
CA ALA A 30 -4.93 -3.34 -10.81
C ALA A 30 -4.20 -2.20 -10.07
N ALA A 31 -4.48 -2.02 -8.78
CA ALA A 31 -3.79 -1.05 -7.94
C ALA A 31 -2.30 -1.40 -7.74
N ASP A 32 -1.99 -2.69 -7.57
CA ASP A 32 -0.62 -3.19 -7.45
C ASP A 32 0.17 -2.99 -8.74
N ASP A 33 -0.43 -3.31 -9.90
CA ASP A 33 0.18 -3.08 -11.21
C ASP A 33 0.48 -1.58 -11.45
N GLU A 34 -0.48 -0.70 -11.13
CA GLU A 34 -0.30 0.75 -11.28
C GLU A 34 0.81 1.28 -10.35
N ALA A 35 0.84 0.83 -9.09
CA ALA A 35 1.86 1.21 -8.13
C ALA A 35 3.26 0.71 -8.53
N CYS A 36 3.35 -0.52 -9.03
CA CYS A 36 4.58 -1.12 -9.55
C CYS A 36 5.16 -0.28 -10.70
N LEU A 37 4.30 0.11 -11.64
CA LEU A 37 4.69 0.94 -12.78
C LEU A 37 5.14 2.34 -12.36
N LEU A 38 4.48 2.95 -11.36
CA LEU A 38 4.90 4.24 -10.80
C LEU A 38 6.26 4.16 -10.09
N ALA A 39 6.49 3.10 -9.31
CA ALA A 39 7.77 2.87 -8.65
C ALA A 39 8.90 2.64 -9.68
N ALA A 40 8.66 1.81 -10.68
CA ALA A 40 9.63 1.54 -11.75
C ALA A 40 10.00 2.79 -12.56
N ARG A 41 9.05 3.72 -12.78
CA ARG A 41 9.32 5.01 -13.44
C ARG A 41 10.20 5.94 -12.60
N ARG A 42 10.18 5.79 -11.28
CA ARG A 42 10.98 6.58 -10.35
C ARG A 42 12.37 5.97 -10.14
N ASP A 43 12.53 4.67 -10.31
CA ASP A 43 13.81 3.97 -10.12
C ASP A 43 14.89 4.57 -11.02
N ALA A 44 15.91 5.15 -10.38
CA ALA A 44 17.04 5.78 -11.04
C ALA A 44 18.33 5.20 -10.47
N ALA A 45 19.46 5.34 -11.17
CA ALA A 45 20.73 4.70 -10.80
C ALA A 45 21.18 4.95 -9.34
N PHE A 46 20.74 6.04 -8.71
CA PHE A 46 21.03 6.42 -7.33
C PHE A 46 19.78 6.63 -6.45
N ASP A 47 18.57 6.34 -6.94
CA ASP A 47 17.33 6.41 -6.16
C ASP A 47 16.68 5.04 -6.20
N ARG A 48 16.87 4.25 -5.14
CA ARG A 48 16.18 2.96 -5.00
C ARG A 48 14.75 3.23 -4.56
N THR A 49 13.81 2.46 -5.09
CA THR A 49 12.40 2.62 -4.75
C THR A 49 11.77 1.35 -4.21
N ALA A 50 10.82 1.50 -3.29
CA ALA A 50 9.86 0.47 -2.92
C ALA A 50 8.47 1.10 -2.89
N TYR A 51 7.43 0.27 -2.96
CA TYR A 51 6.06 0.76 -2.87
C TYR A 51 5.21 -0.14 -1.99
N VAL A 52 4.12 0.44 -1.48
CA VAL A 52 3.06 -0.27 -0.76
C VAL A 52 1.73 0.26 -1.28
N VAL A 53 0.80 -0.64 -1.60
CA VAL A 53 -0.59 -0.30 -1.90
C VAL A 53 -1.42 -0.38 -0.63
N VAL A 54 -2.23 0.65 -0.41
CA VAL A 54 -3.17 0.74 0.70
C VAL A 54 -4.57 0.86 0.13
N GLU A 55 -5.41 -0.12 0.42
CA GLU A 55 -6.85 -0.02 0.23
C GLU A 55 -7.45 0.78 1.38
N VAL A 56 -8.24 1.79 1.04
CA VAL A 56 -9.03 2.55 2.00
C VAL A 56 -10.51 2.32 1.66
N ASP A 57 -11.13 1.46 2.44
CA ASP A 57 -12.58 1.22 2.38
C ASP A 57 -13.32 2.13 3.38
N ASP A 58 -14.61 2.35 3.13
CA ASP A 58 -15.51 3.12 4.00
C ASP A 58 -15.85 2.36 5.29
N ARG A 59 -15.48 1.08 5.36
CA ARG A 59 -15.74 0.19 6.49
C ARG A 59 -14.43 -0.31 7.06
N GLU A 60 -14.32 -0.24 8.37
CA GLU A 60 -13.21 -0.85 9.08
C GLU A 60 -13.31 -2.38 8.94
N HIS A 61 -12.34 -2.98 8.26
CA HIS A 61 -12.23 -4.43 8.13
C HIS A 61 -10.82 -4.88 8.48
N LEU A 62 -10.71 -6.09 9.03
CA LEU A 62 -9.41 -6.66 9.32
C LEU A 62 -8.79 -7.21 8.03
N PRO A 63 -7.49 -6.95 7.77
CA PRO A 63 -6.80 -7.46 6.58
C PRO A 63 -6.61 -8.98 6.61
N ARG A 64 -6.90 -9.62 7.74
CA ARG A 64 -6.83 -11.08 7.92
C ARG A 64 -8.07 -11.61 8.62
N ARG A 65 -8.31 -12.93 8.45
CA ARG A 65 -9.31 -13.63 9.26
C ARG A 65 -8.93 -13.59 10.74
N LEU A 66 -9.92 -13.32 11.58
CA LEU A 66 -9.79 -13.45 13.03
C LEU A 66 -9.44 -14.89 13.41
N THR A 67 -8.44 -15.04 14.27
CA THR A 67 -8.14 -16.30 14.94
C THR A 67 -9.30 -16.68 15.87
N TRP A 68 -9.44 -17.96 16.20
CA TRP A 68 -10.47 -18.43 17.12
C TRP A 68 -10.43 -17.70 18.47
N ARG A 69 -9.22 -17.39 18.96
CA ARG A 69 -9.05 -16.65 20.21
C ARG A 69 -9.68 -15.26 20.11
N GLU A 70 -9.35 -14.51 19.06
CA GLU A 70 -9.88 -13.15 18.87
C GLU A 70 -11.39 -13.15 18.63
N ARG A 71 -11.93 -14.18 17.97
CA ARG A 71 -13.39 -14.37 17.82
C ARG A 71 -14.08 -14.58 19.17
N LEU A 72 -13.47 -15.39 20.05
CA LEU A 72 -14.02 -15.71 21.36
C LEU A 72 -13.86 -14.57 22.37
N THR A 73 -12.75 -13.84 22.32
CA THR A 73 -12.45 -12.77 23.28
C THR A 73 -12.95 -11.40 22.82
N GLY A 74 -13.24 -11.23 21.52
CA GLY A 74 -13.55 -9.94 20.92
C GLY A 74 -12.36 -8.96 20.93
N LYS A 75 -11.14 -9.44 21.21
CA LYS A 75 -9.93 -8.60 21.29
C LYS A 75 -9.01 -8.93 20.12
N ILE A 76 -8.68 -7.92 19.33
CA ILE A 76 -7.69 -8.00 18.25
C ILE A 76 -6.28 -7.95 18.86
N GLN A 77 -5.40 -8.87 18.46
CA GLN A 77 -3.99 -8.93 18.89
C GLN A 77 -3.02 -8.75 17.73
#